data_AF-A0A1C6NQM2-F1
#
_entry.id   AF-A0A1C6NQM2-F1
#
_cell.length_a   1.000
_cell.length_b   1.000
_cell.length_c   1.000
_cell.angle_alpha   90.00
_cell.angle_beta   90.00
_cell.angle_gamma   90.00
#
_symmetry.space_group_name_H-M   'P 1'
#
loop_
_entity.id
_entity.type
_entity.pdbx_description
1 polymer ?
#
loop_
_entity_poly.entity_id
_entity_poly.type
_entity_poly.pdbx_seq_one_letter_code
_entity_poly.pdbx_strand_id
1 'polypeptide(L)'
;MARLDAEQTLARAITFPPDVVETAAVDPRLAEQIDKERALFEARRDVLVGQVQLLRSRREKVAEEIVALRAQIVQASESMKFRKSDLETNKKLLRDGFISAARIAQLESAVADYGVKIEERRAELARAQQRAVDADLRIRSLERDYRQQASDQRKATAARLSEIEQERRKSLDASARRVITAPASGEIIDLKYSTPGAVIPPRETIADIVPEGAGLLIEARVRTEDINRVRREQPADVRLTAFQYRTTHLVHGSFMSRVTAWWSGPATSPTTRCSSRPIRLPCRTPETSSFWRACPRRSTSRERRGPRFSISWSRSFRSCAAPCGSVDCRMSRPLALPARGCQTCGELSRAAQELCHA
;
A
#
# COMPACT_ATOMS: atom_id res chain seq x y z
N MET A 1 -1.60 10.58 16.67
CA MET A 1 -1.55 9.21 17.24
C MET A 1 -0.87 9.15 18.61
N ALA A 2 0.17 9.97 18.85
CA ALA A 2 0.90 10.02 20.12
C ALA A 2 0.03 10.05 21.41
N ARG A 3 -1.07 10.80 21.42
CA ARG A 3 -2.04 10.76 22.54
C ARG A 3 -2.55 9.34 22.79
N LEU A 4 -3.08 8.69 21.75
CA LEU A 4 -3.71 7.37 21.88
C LEU A 4 -2.70 6.29 22.29
N ASP A 5 -1.45 6.39 21.84
CA ASP A 5 -0.34 5.55 22.31
C ASP A 5 -0.08 5.74 23.82
N ALA A 6 -0.06 7.00 24.28
CA ALA A 6 0.09 7.33 25.69
C ALA A 6 -1.09 6.81 26.52
N GLU A 7 -2.33 6.93 26.02
CA GLU A 7 -3.52 6.41 26.70
C GLU A 7 -3.49 4.87 26.79
N GLN A 8 -3.11 4.16 25.73
CA GLN A 8 -2.99 2.69 25.72
C GLN A 8 -1.96 2.19 26.75
N THR A 9 -0.83 2.89 26.85
CA THR A 9 0.25 2.52 27.78
C THR A 9 0.02 3.00 29.21
N LEU A 10 -1.06 3.76 29.47
CA LEU A 10 -1.29 4.48 30.73
C LEU A 10 -0.10 5.38 31.12
N ALA A 11 0.51 6.01 30.12
CA ALA A 11 1.62 6.94 30.33
C ALA A 11 1.16 8.18 31.12
N ARG A 12 2.10 8.82 31.82
CA ARG A 12 1.81 10.03 32.60
C ARG A 12 1.74 11.29 31.75
N ALA A 13 2.41 11.30 30.61
CA ALA A 13 2.50 12.43 29.70
C ALA A 13 2.55 11.95 28.25
N ILE A 14 2.12 12.82 27.33
CA ILE A 14 2.24 12.58 25.89
C ILE A 14 3.64 12.97 25.43
N THR A 15 4.28 12.08 24.68
CA THR A 15 5.52 12.39 23.95
C THR A 15 5.18 12.49 22.47
N PHE A 16 5.28 13.70 21.91
CA PHE A 16 5.07 13.91 20.48
C PHE A 16 6.38 13.64 19.71
N PRO A 17 6.30 13.03 18.51
CA PRO A 17 7.44 12.91 17.60
C PRO A 17 8.07 14.26 17.24
N PRO A 18 9.41 14.34 17.08
CA PRO A 18 10.12 15.61 16.90
C PRO A 18 9.73 16.35 15.61
N ASP A 19 9.45 15.62 14.54
CA ASP A 19 8.97 16.15 13.26
C ASP A 19 7.67 16.96 13.40
N VAL A 20 6.74 16.47 14.23
CA VAL A 20 5.46 17.14 14.52
C VAL A 20 5.67 18.40 15.37
N VAL A 21 6.61 18.37 16.32
CA VAL A 21 6.92 19.54 17.17
C VAL A 21 7.61 20.64 16.36
N GLU A 22 8.56 20.27 15.50
CA GLU A 22 9.27 21.22 14.63
C GLU A 22 8.32 21.88 13.63
N THR A 23 7.41 21.11 13.02
CA THR A 23 6.41 21.68 12.10
C THR A 23 5.38 22.55 12.82
N ALA A 24 4.99 22.21 14.05
CA ALA A 24 4.09 23.03 14.85
C ALA A 24 4.69 24.39 15.24
N ALA A 25 6.02 24.50 15.33
CA ALA A 25 6.68 25.78 15.55
C ALA A 25 6.52 26.76 14.37
N VAL A 26 6.25 26.23 13.17
CA VAL A 26 6.11 27.01 11.93
C VAL A 26 4.65 27.21 11.54
N ASP A 27 3.78 26.21 11.76
CA ASP A 27 2.35 26.26 11.43
C ASP A 27 1.47 26.43 12.69
N PRO A 28 0.86 27.63 12.90
CA PRO A 28 -0.02 27.90 14.04
C PRO A 28 -1.23 26.97 14.12
N ARG A 29 -1.72 26.46 12.98
CA ARG A 29 -2.88 25.55 12.97
C ARG A 29 -2.53 24.21 13.59
N LEU A 30 -1.32 23.72 13.34
CA LEU A 30 -0.84 22.47 13.92
C LEU A 30 -0.56 22.62 15.42
N ALA A 31 0.01 23.75 15.84
CA ALA A 31 0.19 24.05 17.26
C ALA A 31 -1.13 24.01 18.04
N GLU A 32 -2.19 24.65 17.53
CA GLU A 32 -3.52 24.63 18.14
C GLU A 32 -4.09 23.19 18.26
N GLN A 33 -3.85 22.34 17.27
CA GLN A 33 -4.28 20.92 17.32
C GLN A 33 -3.51 20.12 18.38
N ILE A 34 -2.20 20.37 18.53
CA ILE A 34 -1.39 19.72 19.58
C ILE A 34 -1.91 20.11 20.96
N ASP A 35 -2.22 21.39 21.17
CA ASP A 35 -2.74 21.88 22.45
C ASP A 35 -4.11 21.28 22.78
N LYS A 36 -5.00 21.18 21.79
CA LYS A 36 -6.30 20.49 21.94
C LYS A 36 -6.13 19.02 22.33
N GLU A 37 -5.24 18.30 21.67
CA GLU A 37 -4.95 16.90 21.97
C GLU A 37 -4.32 16.72 23.37
N ARG A 38 -3.45 17.65 23.77
CA ARG A 38 -2.86 17.67 25.12
C ARG A 38 -3.92 17.92 26.19
N ALA A 39 -4.75 18.94 26.02
CA ALA A 39 -5.82 19.26 26.96
C ALA A 39 -6.83 18.11 27.09
N LEU A 40 -7.19 17.47 25.97
CA LEU A 40 -8.07 16.30 25.98
C LEU A 40 -7.46 15.12 26.75
N PHE A 41 -6.18 14.84 26.56
CA PHE A 41 -5.47 13.78 27.28
C PHE A 41 -5.44 14.04 28.78
N GLU A 42 -5.07 15.25 29.19
CA GLU A 42 -5.00 15.65 30.60
C GLU A 42 -6.36 15.50 31.26
N ALA A 43 -7.42 16.06 30.65
CA ALA A 43 -8.78 15.94 31.16
C ALA A 43 -9.23 14.47 31.32
N ARG A 44 -8.99 13.61 30.31
CA ARG A 44 -9.37 12.19 30.38
C ARG A 44 -8.55 11.43 31.42
N ARG A 45 -7.26 11.73 31.52
CA ARG A 45 -6.36 11.14 32.51
C ARG A 45 -6.77 11.53 33.93
N ASP A 46 -7.11 12.79 34.16
CA ASP A 46 -7.50 13.28 35.48
C ASP A 46 -8.78 12.62 35.97
N VAL A 47 -9.74 12.39 35.06
CA VAL A 47 -10.95 11.59 35.36
C VAL A 47 -10.58 10.16 35.77
N LEU A 48 -9.73 9.48 35.01
CA LEU A 48 -9.29 8.12 35.33
C LEU A 48 -8.56 8.07 36.69
N VAL A 49 -7.59 8.95 36.89
CA VAL A 49 -6.79 9.02 38.11
C VAL A 49 -7.67 9.32 39.32
N GLY A 50 -8.60 10.28 39.21
CA GLY A 50 -9.54 10.60 40.28
C GLY A 50 -10.43 9.43 40.66
N GLN A 51 -10.97 8.70 39.67
CA GLN A 51 -11.80 7.51 39.93
C GLN A 51 -10.98 6.37 40.57
N VAL A 52 -9.76 6.13 40.10
CA VAL A 52 -8.87 5.12 40.67
C VAL A 52 -8.47 5.47 42.10
N GLN A 53 -8.16 6.75 42.38
CA GLN A 53 -7.83 7.22 43.73
C GLN A 53 -9.00 7.02 44.70
N LEU A 54 -10.21 7.36 44.28
CA LEU A 54 -11.42 7.14 45.09
C LEU A 54 -11.59 5.65 45.45
N LEU A 55 -11.44 4.76 44.47
CA LEU A 55 -11.55 3.31 44.70
C LEU A 55 -10.43 2.77 45.59
N ARG A 56 -9.21 3.28 45.44
CA ARG A 56 -8.07 2.92 46.30
C ARG A 56 -8.30 3.35 47.74
N SER A 57 -8.76 4.58 47.98
CA SER A 57 -9.11 5.05 49.32
C SER A 57 -10.22 4.20 49.94
N ARG A 58 -11.24 3.80 49.15
CA ARG A 58 -12.29 2.89 49.61
C ARG A 58 -11.73 1.51 50.00
N ARG A 59 -10.81 0.98 49.20
CA ARG A 59 -10.13 -0.30 49.47
C ARG A 59 -9.30 -0.23 50.74
N GLU A 60 -8.57 0.86 50.96
CA GLU A 60 -7.77 1.08 52.18
C GLU A 60 -8.66 1.07 53.44
N LYS A 61 -9.79 1.79 53.42
CA LYS A 61 -10.76 1.76 54.54
C LYS A 61 -11.30 0.35 54.81
N VAL A 62 -11.57 -0.43 53.76
CA VAL A 62 -11.99 -1.84 53.91
C VAL A 62 -10.85 -2.72 54.44
N ALA A 63 -9.59 -2.43 54.07
CA ALA A 63 -8.44 -3.15 54.59
C ALA A 63 -8.26 -2.91 56.11
N GLU A 64 -8.47 -1.68 56.57
CA GLU A 64 -8.49 -1.35 58.01
C GLU A 64 -9.63 -2.09 58.73
N GLU A 65 -10.83 -2.12 58.14
CA GLU A 65 -11.98 -2.88 58.66
C GLU A 65 -11.66 -4.37 58.79
N ILE A 66 -10.98 -4.96 57.79
CA ILE A 66 -10.51 -6.36 57.82
C ILE A 66 -9.55 -6.62 58.98
N VAL A 67 -8.61 -5.69 59.23
CA VAL A 67 -7.65 -5.81 60.34
C VAL A 67 -8.39 -5.76 61.68
N ALA A 68 -9.34 -4.83 61.84
CA ALA A 68 -10.15 -4.73 63.05
C ALA A 68 -10.99 -5.99 63.30
N LEU A 69 -11.67 -6.53 62.28
CA LEU A 69 -12.45 -7.76 62.38
C LEU A 69 -11.59 -8.97 62.76
N ARG A 70 -10.37 -9.08 62.20
CA ARG A 70 -9.42 -10.13 62.58
C ARG A 70 -9.03 -10.04 64.05
N ALA A 71 -8.73 -8.85 64.55
CA ALA A 71 -8.41 -8.65 65.96
C ALA A 71 -9.58 -9.03 66.87
N GLN A 72 -10.81 -8.66 66.50
CA GLN A 72 -12.03 -9.05 67.25
C GLN A 72 -12.24 -10.58 67.28
N ILE A 73 -11.99 -11.27 66.16
CA ILE A 73 -12.06 -12.75 66.10
C ILE A 73 -11.03 -13.37 67.04
N VAL A 74 -9.79 -12.87 67.04
CA VAL A 74 -8.73 -13.35 67.95
C VAL A 74 -9.14 -13.16 69.40
N GLN A 75 -9.56 -11.95 69.79
CA GLN A 75 -10.00 -11.64 71.15
C GLN A 75 -11.21 -12.49 71.61
N ALA A 76 -12.20 -12.67 70.72
CA ALA A 76 -13.35 -13.53 71.00
C ALA A 76 -12.94 -15.00 71.16
N SER A 77 -11.98 -15.47 70.36
CA SER A 77 -11.45 -16.83 70.45
C SER A 77 -10.67 -17.09 71.73
N GLU A 78 -9.89 -16.11 72.21
CA GLU A 78 -9.21 -16.18 73.52
C GLU A 78 -10.21 -16.19 74.66
N SER A 79 -11.23 -15.33 74.60
CA SER A 79 -12.31 -15.30 75.60
C SER A 79 -13.06 -16.64 75.65
N MET A 80 -13.34 -17.24 74.49
CA MET A 80 -13.94 -18.58 74.40
C MET A 80 -13.04 -19.66 75.02
N LYS A 81 -11.72 -19.59 74.83
CA LYS A 81 -10.76 -20.53 75.45
C LYS A 81 -10.83 -20.46 76.97
N PHE A 82 -10.82 -19.27 77.56
CA PHE A 82 -10.97 -19.11 79.01
C PHE A 82 -12.31 -19.67 79.51
N ARG A 83 -13.42 -19.35 78.83
CA ARG A 83 -14.75 -19.89 79.20
C ARG A 83 -14.84 -21.41 79.08
N LYS A 84 -14.18 -22.01 78.09
CA LYS A 84 -14.07 -23.48 77.98
C LYS A 84 -13.27 -24.07 79.13
N SER A 85 -12.16 -23.44 79.52
CA SER A 85 -11.37 -23.87 80.68
C SER A 85 -12.18 -23.79 81.99
N ASP A 86 -12.94 -22.71 82.19
CA ASP A 86 -13.84 -22.55 83.33
C ASP A 86 -14.91 -23.66 83.33
N LEU A 87 -15.51 -23.93 82.17
CA LEU A 87 -16.51 -24.98 82.00
C LEU A 87 -15.93 -26.36 82.38
N GLU A 88 -14.75 -26.71 81.88
CA GLU A 88 -14.11 -28.00 82.18
C GLU A 88 -13.75 -28.15 83.67
N THR A 89 -13.33 -27.06 84.31
CA THR A 89 -13.06 -27.04 85.75
C THR A 89 -14.35 -27.24 86.55
N ASN A 90 -15.43 -26.55 86.18
CA ASN A 90 -16.73 -26.72 86.83
C ASN A 90 -17.32 -28.11 86.56
N LYS A 91 -17.15 -28.69 85.37
CA LYS A 91 -17.57 -30.07 85.07
C LYS A 91 -16.93 -31.10 86.02
N LYS A 92 -15.67 -30.89 86.44
CA LYS A 92 -15.04 -31.71 87.48
C LYS A 92 -15.75 -31.56 88.83
N LEU A 93 -15.97 -30.32 89.28
CA LEU A 93 -16.66 -30.02 90.55
C LEU A 93 -18.10 -30.55 90.61
N LEU A 94 -18.81 -30.62 89.47
CA LEU A 94 -20.14 -31.23 89.40
C LEU A 94 -20.06 -32.74 89.67
N ARG A 95 -19.06 -33.44 89.12
CA ARG A 95 -18.86 -34.87 89.36
C ARG A 95 -18.58 -35.16 90.84
N ASP A 96 -17.89 -34.24 91.49
CA ASP A 96 -17.59 -34.32 92.93
C ASP A 96 -18.77 -33.85 93.81
N GLY A 97 -19.88 -33.39 93.21
CA GLY A 97 -21.13 -33.02 93.90
C GLY A 97 -21.20 -31.61 94.46
N PHE A 98 -20.21 -30.73 94.17
CA PHE A 98 -20.11 -29.40 94.78
C PHE A 98 -20.92 -28.30 94.09
N ILE A 99 -21.45 -28.53 92.88
CA ILE A 99 -22.21 -27.53 92.12
C ILE A 99 -23.44 -28.14 91.43
N SER A 100 -24.38 -27.30 90.98
CA SER A 100 -25.60 -27.75 90.30
C SER A 100 -25.43 -27.90 88.78
N ALA A 101 -26.21 -28.82 88.18
CA ALA A 101 -26.24 -29.00 86.71
C ALA A 101 -26.68 -27.73 85.96
N ALA A 102 -27.54 -26.90 86.56
CA ALA A 102 -27.96 -25.62 85.99
C ALA A 102 -26.78 -24.66 85.75
N ARG A 103 -25.76 -24.68 86.62
CA ARG A 103 -24.55 -23.87 86.46
C ARG A 103 -23.72 -24.32 85.25
N ILE A 104 -23.64 -25.62 84.98
CA ILE A 104 -22.97 -26.15 83.78
C ILE A 104 -23.70 -25.72 82.52
N ALA A 105 -25.02 -25.86 82.48
CA ALA A 105 -25.82 -25.44 81.32
C ALA A 105 -25.64 -23.94 80.99
N GLN A 106 -25.55 -23.08 82.02
CA GLN A 106 -25.24 -21.66 81.82
C GLN A 106 -23.85 -21.43 81.21
N LEU A 107 -22.83 -22.15 81.66
CA LEU A 107 -21.47 -22.05 81.12
C LEU A 107 -21.38 -22.60 79.69
N GLU A 108 -22.10 -23.70 79.39
CA GLU A 108 -22.20 -24.25 78.04
C GLU A 108 -22.90 -23.29 77.08
N SER A 109 -24.02 -22.69 77.50
CA SER A 109 -24.69 -21.64 76.73
C SER A 109 -23.74 -20.47 76.47
N ALA A 110 -23.00 -20.00 77.48
CA ALA A 110 -22.06 -18.91 77.30
C ALA A 110 -20.95 -19.25 76.29
N VAL A 111 -20.39 -20.48 76.32
CA VAL A 111 -19.42 -20.95 75.33
C VAL A 111 -20.02 -20.99 73.92
N ALA A 112 -21.27 -21.45 73.79
CA ALA A 112 -21.99 -21.47 72.52
C ALA A 112 -22.21 -20.05 71.98
N ASP A 113 -22.58 -19.08 72.82
CA ASP A 113 -22.77 -17.68 72.43
C ASP A 113 -21.48 -17.05 71.89
N TYR A 114 -20.32 -17.35 72.49
CA TYR A 114 -19.03 -16.92 71.94
C TYR A 114 -18.72 -17.59 70.59
N GLY A 115 -19.12 -18.84 70.41
CA GLY A 115 -19.02 -19.54 69.13
C GLY A 115 -19.80 -18.84 68.03
N VAL A 116 -21.06 -18.48 68.29
CA VAL A 116 -21.90 -17.72 67.35
C VAL A 116 -21.25 -16.38 67.00
N LYS A 117 -20.80 -15.61 68.00
CA LYS A 117 -20.12 -14.32 67.77
C LYS A 117 -18.88 -14.44 66.90
N ILE A 118 -18.07 -15.50 67.07
CA ILE A 118 -16.89 -15.74 66.23
C ILE A 118 -17.31 -15.98 64.77
N GLU A 119 -18.33 -16.80 64.54
CA GLU A 119 -18.82 -17.09 63.19
C GLU A 119 -19.47 -15.88 62.53
N GLU A 120 -20.21 -15.05 63.27
CA GLU A 120 -20.73 -13.77 62.79
C GLU A 120 -19.60 -12.85 62.31
N ARG A 121 -18.54 -12.68 63.12
CA ARG A 121 -17.38 -11.86 62.74
C ARG A 121 -16.60 -12.47 61.57
N ARG A 122 -16.53 -13.79 61.45
CA ARG A 122 -15.93 -14.47 60.28
C ARG A 122 -16.73 -14.21 59.02
N ALA A 123 -18.06 -14.25 59.08
CA ALA A 123 -18.91 -13.93 57.94
C ALA A 123 -18.76 -12.44 57.53
N GLU A 124 -18.68 -11.52 58.48
CA GLU A 124 -18.38 -10.11 58.22
C GLU A 124 -17.01 -9.92 57.57
N LEU A 125 -15.98 -10.61 58.07
CA LEU A 125 -14.63 -10.60 57.52
C LEU A 125 -14.63 -11.08 56.06
N ALA A 126 -15.32 -12.17 55.75
CA ALA A 126 -15.45 -12.67 54.39
C ALA A 126 -16.11 -11.65 53.46
N ARG A 127 -17.20 -11.00 53.91
CA ARG A 127 -17.88 -9.94 53.16
C ARG A 127 -16.98 -8.71 52.94
N ALA A 128 -16.20 -8.32 53.94
CA ALA A 128 -15.24 -7.22 53.82
C ALA A 128 -14.13 -7.56 52.81
N GLN A 129 -13.60 -8.79 52.83
CA GLN A 129 -12.61 -9.25 51.86
C GLN A 129 -13.16 -9.24 50.43
N GLN A 130 -14.40 -9.68 50.23
CA GLN A 130 -15.08 -9.59 48.92
C GLN A 130 -15.19 -8.14 48.44
N ARG A 131 -15.60 -7.20 49.31
CA ARG A 131 -15.66 -5.76 48.97
C ARG A 131 -14.29 -5.20 48.55
N ALA A 132 -13.20 -5.64 49.17
CA ALA A 132 -11.85 -5.23 48.79
C ALA A 132 -11.47 -5.75 47.39
N VAL A 133 -11.78 -7.02 47.10
CA VAL A 133 -11.55 -7.63 45.79
C VAL A 133 -12.39 -6.94 44.70
N ASP A 134 -13.66 -6.64 44.99
CA ASP A 134 -14.54 -5.94 44.06
C ASP A 134 -14.00 -4.54 43.70
N ALA A 135 -13.45 -3.82 44.68
CA ALA A 135 -12.81 -2.53 44.43
C ALA A 135 -11.59 -2.68 43.50
N ASP A 136 -10.74 -3.70 43.71
CA ASP A 136 -9.59 -4.00 42.84
C ASP A 136 -10.03 -4.37 41.41
N LEU A 137 -11.06 -5.19 41.28
CA LEU A 137 -11.63 -5.56 39.98
C LEU A 137 -12.22 -4.34 39.26
N ARG A 138 -12.85 -3.43 40.00
CA ARG A 138 -13.40 -2.19 39.42
C ARG A 138 -12.31 -1.26 38.92
N ILE A 139 -11.20 -1.11 39.66
CA ILE A 139 -10.01 -0.36 39.20
C ILE A 139 -9.50 -0.93 37.88
N ARG A 140 -9.30 -2.26 37.82
CA ARG A 140 -8.84 -2.93 36.59
C ARG A 140 -9.82 -2.78 35.44
N SER A 141 -11.12 -2.77 35.71
CA SER A 141 -12.14 -2.53 34.69
C SER A 141 -12.00 -1.12 34.10
N LEU A 142 -11.89 -0.09 34.94
CA LEU A 142 -11.73 1.29 34.49
C LEU A 142 -10.47 1.49 33.63
N GLU A 143 -9.34 0.90 34.04
CA GLU A 143 -8.10 0.93 33.27
C GLU A 143 -8.24 0.22 31.92
N ARG A 144 -8.94 -0.93 31.89
CA ARG A 144 -9.23 -1.66 30.65
C ARG A 144 -10.14 -0.86 29.73
N ASP A 145 -11.21 -0.28 30.25
CA ASP A 145 -12.18 0.50 29.47
C ASP A 145 -11.48 1.73 28.85
N TYR A 146 -10.62 2.40 29.61
CA TYR A 146 -9.80 3.51 29.13
C TYR A 146 -8.88 3.08 27.97
N ARG A 147 -8.15 1.97 28.12
CA ARG A 147 -7.29 1.41 27.07
C ARG A 147 -8.05 0.94 25.85
N GLN A 148 -9.24 0.37 26.05
CA GLN A 148 -10.11 -0.12 24.99
C GLN A 148 -10.60 1.06 24.15
N GLN A 149 -11.12 2.11 24.78
CA GLN A 149 -11.54 3.34 24.09
C GLN A 149 -10.39 3.97 23.30
N ALA A 150 -9.19 4.04 23.87
CA ALA A 150 -8.01 4.54 23.16
C ALA A 150 -7.66 3.67 21.93
N SER A 151 -7.79 2.35 22.06
CA SER A 151 -7.52 1.39 20.99
C SER A 151 -8.53 1.48 19.85
N ASP A 152 -9.80 1.64 20.17
CA ASP A 152 -10.86 1.77 19.16
C ASP A 152 -10.75 3.11 18.43
N GLN A 153 -10.48 4.19 19.15
CA GLN A 153 -10.17 5.49 18.54
C GLN A 153 -8.93 5.38 17.63
N ARG A 154 -7.87 4.69 18.07
CA ARG A 154 -6.64 4.53 17.28
C ARG A 154 -6.91 3.79 15.98
N LYS A 155 -7.67 2.70 16.03
CA LYS A 155 -8.07 1.95 14.82
C LYS A 155 -8.85 2.85 13.86
N ALA A 156 -9.84 3.59 14.35
CA ALA A 156 -10.62 4.50 13.52
C ALA A 156 -9.77 5.62 12.90
N THR A 157 -8.87 6.24 13.68
CA THR A 157 -7.96 7.28 13.17
C THR A 157 -6.94 6.71 12.17
N ALA A 158 -6.42 5.51 12.39
CA ALA A 158 -5.50 4.86 11.46
C ALA A 158 -6.17 4.52 10.12
N ALA A 159 -7.42 4.05 10.14
CA ALA A 159 -8.20 3.82 8.94
C ALA A 159 -8.40 5.13 8.14
N ARG A 160 -8.84 6.20 8.82
CA ARG A 160 -8.99 7.54 8.20
C ARG A 160 -7.67 8.08 7.66
N LEU A 161 -6.56 7.89 8.37
CA LEU A 161 -5.26 8.32 7.89
C LEU A 161 -4.90 7.58 6.59
N SER A 162 -5.09 6.26 6.55
CA SER A 162 -4.84 5.47 5.35
C SER A 162 -5.71 5.95 4.17
N GLU A 163 -6.99 6.24 4.40
CA GLU A 163 -7.89 6.79 3.37
C GLU A 163 -7.37 8.13 2.82
N ILE A 164 -7.02 9.06 3.71
CA ILE A 164 -6.48 10.39 3.34
C ILE A 164 -5.15 10.24 2.60
N GLU A 165 -4.29 9.31 3.01
CA GLU A 165 -3.03 9.04 2.31
C GLU A 165 -3.26 8.51 0.89
N GLN A 166 -4.25 7.63 0.70
CA GLN A 166 -4.62 7.15 -0.64
C GLN A 166 -5.19 8.27 -1.50
N GLU A 167 -6.05 9.12 -0.94
CA GLU A 167 -6.59 10.29 -1.65
C GLU A 167 -5.48 11.28 -2.02
N ARG A 168 -4.57 11.56 -1.10
CA ARG A 168 -3.38 12.38 -1.35
C ARG A 168 -2.52 11.80 -2.46
N ARG A 169 -2.26 10.48 -2.47
CA ARG A 169 -1.51 9.83 -3.56
C ARG A 169 -2.22 9.98 -4.91
N LYS A 170 -3.54 9.78 -4.96
CA LYS A 170 -4.34 10.00 -6.18
C LYS A 170 -4.26 11.45 -6.68
N SER A 171 -4.35 12.42 -5.77
CA SER A 171 -4.24 13.84 -6.09
C SER A 171 -2.84 14.21 -6.59
N LEU A 172 -1.80 13.68 -5.96
CA LEU A 172 -0.41 13.86 -6.41
C LEU A 172 -0.17 13.24 -7.80
N ASP A 173 -0.68 12.05 -8.06
CA ASP A 173 -0.60 11.38 -9.37
C ASP A 173 -1.38 12.15 -10.45
N ALA A 174 -2.57 12.65 -10.12
CA ALA A 174 -3.33 13.54 -11.01
C ALA A 174 -2.58 14.85 -11.29
N SER A 175 -1.91 15.42 -10.29
CA SER A 175 -1.08 16.63 -10.45
C SER A 175 0.16 16.36 -11.31
N ALA A 176 0.84 15.24 -11.09
CA ALA A 176 2.01 14.83 -11.87
C ALA A 176 1.67 14.62 -13.35
N ARG A 177 0.52 14.01 -13.65
CA ARG A 177 0.02 13.81 -15.03
C ARG A 177 -0.40 15.09 -15.76
N ARG A 178 -0.41 16.25 -15.11
CA ARG A 178 -0.58 17.55 -15.80
C ARG A 178 0.64 17.88 -16.65
N VAL A 179 1.82 17.41 -16.27
CA VAL A 179 3.06 17.62 -17.03
C VAL A 179 3.28 16.41 -17.93
N ILE A 180 3.16 16.62 -19.24
CA ILE A 180 3.33 15.55 -20.22
C ILE A 180 4.76 15.61 -20.74
N THR A 181 5.57 14.63 -20.35
CA THR A 181 6.97 14.50 -20.77
C THR A 181 7.09 13.55 -21.96
N ALA A 182 8.04 13.82 -22.86
CA ALA A 182 8.36 12.92 -23.97
C ALA A 182 8.91 11.57 -23.43
N PRO A 183 8.41 10.42 -23.91
CA PRO A 183 8.88 9.10 -23.47
C PRO A 183 10.26 8.71 -24.03
N ALA A 184 10.72 9.38 -25.09
CA ALA A 184 12.02 9.17 -25.72
C ALA A 184 12.54 10.49 -26.31
N SER A 185 13.88 10.64 -26.35
CA SER A 185 14.53 11.75 -27.06
C SER A 185 14.28 11.64 -28.56
N GLY A 186 13.84 12.72 -29.19
CA GLY A 186 13.37 12.69 -30.56
C GLY A 186 12.88 14.05 -31.05
N GLU A 187 12.59 14.13 -32.35
CA GLU A 187 11.98 15.29 -32.97
C GLU A 187 10.45 15.13 -33.02
N ILE A 188 9.71 16.22 -32.79
CA ILE A 188 8.25 16.25 -32.87
C ILE A 188 7.84 16.52 -34.32
N ILE A 189 7.08 15.60 -34.93
CA ILE A 189 6.64 15.72 -36.34
C ILE A 189 5.29 16.39 -36.47
N ASP A 190 4.35 16.05 -35.60
CA ASP A 190 2.97 16.56 -35.64
C ASP A 190 2.52 16.89 -34.22
N LEU A 191 2.09 18.13 -34.00
CA LEU A 191 1.57 18.63 -32.73
C LEU A 191 0.11 19.04 -32.94
N LYS A 192 -0.82 18.30 -32.36
CA LYS A 192 -2.26 18.48 -32.59
C LYS A 192 -2.88 19.62 -31.77
N TYR A 193 -2.23 20.01 -30.67
CA TYR A 193 -2.67 21.08 -29.78
C TYR A 193 -1.56 22.10 -29.55
N SER A 194 -1.77 23.33 -29.97
CA SER A 194 -0.81 24.43 -29.84
C SER A 194 -1.36 25.62 -29.04
N THR A 195 -2.65 25.62 -28.69
CA THR A 195 -3.33 26.73 -28.03
C THR A 195 -3.32 26.58 -26.49
N PRO A 196 -2.81 27.58 -25.74
CA PRO A 196 -2.92 27.60 -24.29
C PRO A 196 -4.39 27.57 -23.83
N GLY A 197 -4.72 26.68 -22.89
CA GLY A 197 -6.08 26.54 -22.34
C GLY A 197 -7.01 25.61 -23.12
N ALA A 198 -6.52 24.95 -24.18
CA ALA A 198 -7.30 23.91 -24.87
C ALA A 198 -7.52 22.70 -23.95
N VAL A 199 -8.76 22.18 -23.96
CA VAL A 199 -9.13 20.98 -23.20
C VAL A 199 -8.85 19.75 -24.06
N ILE A 200 -8.02 18.83 -23.55
CA ILE A 200 -7.64 17.59 -24.23
C ILE A 200 -8.41 16.42 -23.60
N PRO A 201 -9.21 15.66 -24.36
CA PRO A 201 -9.94 14.52 -23.81
C PRO A 201 -9.01 13.31 -23.58
N PRO A 202 -9.42 12.36 -22.72
CA PRO A 202 -8.63 11.17 -22.45
C PRO A 202 -8.37 10.34 -23.72
N ARG A 203 -7.16 9.80 -23.83
CA ARG A 203 -6.68 8.95 -24.96
C ARG A 203 -6.49 9.67 -26.29
N GLU A 204 -6.57 10.99 -26.34
CA GLU A 204 -6.25 11.71 -27.56
C GLU A 204 -4.73 11.87 -27.75
N THR A 205 -4.28 11.79 -29.00
CA THR A 205 -2.85 11.94 -29.34
C THR A 205 -2.49 13.42 -29.34
N ILE A 206 -1.50 13.81 -28.55
CA ILE A 206 -1.06 15.21 -28.44
C ILE A 206 0.03 15.53 -29.46
N ALA A 207 1.06 14.68 -29.52
CA ALA A 207 2.18 14.83 -30.42
C ALA A 207 2.70 13.47 -30.90
N ASP A 208 3.21 13.43 -32.14
CA ASP A 208 3.97 12.30 -32.67
C ASP A 208 5.48 12.60 -32.60
N ILE A 209 6.21 11.76 -31.85
CA ILE A 209 7.65 11.88 -31.65
C ILE A 209 8.37 10.79 -32.47
N VAL A 210 9.43 11.17 -33.17
CA VAL A 210 10.35 10.23 -33.83
C VAL A 210 11.65 10.14 -33.03
N PRO A 211 11.97 8.97 -32.45
CA PRO A 211 13.17 8.81 -31.64
C PRO A 211 14.46 9.02 -32.45
N GLU A 212 15.43 9.66 -31.81
CA GLU A 212 16.79 9.74 -32.35
C GLU A 212 17.42 8.34 -32.37
N GLY A 213 17.93 7.91 -33.53
CA GLY A 213 18.58 6.60 -33.68
C GLY A 213 17.66 5.42 -34.02
N ALA A 214 16.36 5.65 -34.23
CA ALA A 214 15.48 4.61 -34.77
C ALA A 214 15.90 4.25 -36.21
N GLY A 215 16.16 2.97 -36.46
CA GLY A 215 16.49 2.47 -37.80
C GLY A 215 15.33 2.72 -38.77
N LEU A 216 15.58 3.52 -39.81
CA LEU A 216 14.58 3.80 -40.83
C LEU A 216 14.36 2.55 -41.69
N LEU A 217 13.11 2.08 -41.72
CA LEU A 217 12.70 0.96 -42.57
C LEU A 217 11.94 1.48 -43.77
N ILE A 218 12.43 1.15 -44.96
CA ILE A 218 11.77 1.48 -46.21
C ILE A 218 11.03 0.23 -46.70
N GLU A 219 9.71 0.35 -46.84
CA GLU A 219 8.90 -0.67 -47.50
C GLU A 219 8.84 -0.37 -48.99
N ALA A 220 9.35 -1.27 -49.81
CA ALA A 220 9.27 -1.19 -51.27
C ALA A 220 8.40 -2.32 -51.81
N ARG A 221 7.52 -2.01 -52.78
CA ARG A 221 6.76 -3.03 -53.50
C ARG A 221 7.54 -3.46 -54.74
N VAL A 222 7.85 -4.74 -54.85
CA VAL A 222 8.53 -5.30 -56.02
C VAL A 222 7.51 -6.12 -56.82
N ARG A 223 7.60 -6.02 -58.15
CA ARG A 223 6.78 -6.81 -59.08
C ARG A 223 7.08 -8.29 -58.92
N THR A 224 6.05 -9.15 -59.06
CA THR A 224 6.21 -10.60 -58.89
C THR A 224 7.25 -11.20 -59.83
N GLU A 225 7.42 -10.65 -61.04
CA GLU A 225 8.44 -11.10 -62.01
C GLU A 225 9.88 -10.91 -61.53
N ASP A 226 10.15 -9.86 -60.76
CA ASP A 226 11.49 -9.51 -60.29
C ASP A 226 11.82 -10.08 -58.91
N ILE A 227 10.88 -10.73 -58.23
CA ILE A 227 11.10 -11.22 -56.86
C ILE A 227 12.16 -12.33 -56.76
N ASN A 228 12.33 -13.12 -57.83
CA ASN A 228 13.33 -14.17 -57.89
C ASN A 228 14.77 -13.62 -57.96
N ARG A 229 14.93 -12.34 -58.28
CA ARG A 229 16.22 -11.65 -58.37
C ARG A 229 16.66 -11.01 -57.06
N VAL A 230 15.77 -10.93 -56.05
CA VAL A 230 16.04 -10.27 -54.78
C VAL A 230 16.42 -11.28 -53.69
N ARG A 231 17.61 -11.09 -53.09
CA ARG A 231 18.15 -11.96 -52.02
C ARG A 231 18.23 -11.24 -50.68
N ARG A 232 18.24 -12.01 -49.57
CA ARG A 232 18.50 -11.45 -48.24
C ARG A 232 19.93 -10.88 -48.17
N GLU A 233 20.06 -9.77 -47.45
CA GLU A 233 21.26 -8.93 -47.31
C GLU A 233 21.80 -8.31 -48.61
N GLN A 234 21.01 -8.27 -49.67
CA GLN A 234 21.43 -7.62 -50.91
C GLN A 234 21.50 -6.10 -50.71
N PRO A 235 22.60 -5.43 -51.11
CA PRO A 235 22.71 -3.98 -51.05
C PRO A 235 21.72 -3.34 -52.03
N ALA A 236 20.93 -2.40 -51.53
CA ALA A 236 19.97 -1.62 -52.28
C ALA A 236 20.32 -0.14 -52.16
N ASP A 237 20.33 0.54 -53.31
CA ASP A 237 20.46 1.98 -53.36
C ASP A 237 19.06 2.58 -53.45
N VAL A 238 18.62 3.23 -52.37
CA VAL A 238 17.30 3.84 -52.29
C VAL A 238 17.40 5.34 -52.54
N ARG A 239 16.54 5.82 -53.44
CA ARG A 239 16.46 7.24 -53.78
C ARG A 239 15.13 7.83 -53.30
N LEU A 240 15.23 8.82 -52.41
CA LEU A 240 14.07 9.58 -51.91
C LEU A 240 13.76 10.72 -52.88
N THR A 241 12.59 10.69 -53.51
CA THR A 241 12.17 11.72 -54.48
C THR A 241 11.51 12.94 -53.86
N ALA A 242 11.19 12.89 -52.56
CA ALA A 242 10.70 14.04 -51.82
C ALA A 242 11.75 15.15 -51.65
N PHE A 243 13.02 14.87 -51.94
CA PHE A 243 14.14 15.80 -51.84
C PHE A 243 14.74 16.12 -53.21
N GLN A 244 15.35 17.31 -53.34
CA GLN A 244 15.90 17.80 -54.61
C GLN A 244 17.06 16.89 -55.10
N TYR A 245 17.02 16.54 -56.39
CA TYR A 245 17.87 15.54 -57.03
C TYR A 245 19.38 15.83 -56.91
N ARG A 246 19.75 17.12 -56.92
CA ARG A 246 21.15 17.56 -57.01
C ARG A 246 21.88 17.59 -55.68
N THR A 247 21.16 17.63 -54.56
CA THR A 247 21.72 17.85 -53.21
C THR A 247 21.62 16.66 -52.29
N THR A 248 20.81 15.64 -52.63
CA THR A 248 20.54 14.50 -51.73
C THR A 248 21.34 13.27 -52.15
N HIS A 249 22.17 12.74 -51.26
CA HIS A 249 22.92 11.50 -51.47
C HIS A 249 21.99 10.27 -51.51
N LEU A 250 22.41 9.21 -52.20
CA LEU A 250 21.67 7.94 -52.21
C LEU A 250 21.77 7.29 -50.83
N VAL A 251 20.66 6.75 -50.33
CA VAL A 251 20.62 6.06 -49.04
C VAL A 251 20.89 4.58 -49.28
N HIS A 252 21.93 4.05 -48.64
CA HIS A 252 22.28 2.63 -48.73
C HIS A 252 21.50 1.83 -47.69
N GLY A 253 20.85 0.75 -48.12
CA GLY A 253 20.18 -0.21 -47.26
C GLY A 253 20.54 -1.64 -47.64
N SER A 254 20.33 -2.58 -46.71
CA SER A 254 20.38 -4.01 -47.03
C SER A 254 18.97 -4.60 -46.98
N PHE A 255 18.68 -5.59 -47.81
CA PHE A 255 17.39 -6.30 -47.75
C PHE A 255 17.35 -7.23 -46.53
N MET A 256 16.43 -7.01 -45.59
CA MET A 256 16.34 -7.89 -44.41
C MET A 256 15.52 -9.15 -44.66
N SER A 257 14.25 -9.00 -45.05
CA SER A 257 13.34 -10.14 -45.07
C SER A 257 12.19 -9.97 -46.05
N ARG A 258 11.76 -11.12 -46.58
CA ARG A 258 10.55 -11.29 -47.37
C ARG A 258 9.40 -11.51 -46.39
N VAL A 259 8.36 -10.68 -46.46
CA VAL A 259 7.14 -10.91 -45.68
C VAL A 259 6.35 -12.03 -46.36
N THR A 260 6.40 -13.24 -45.82
CA THR A 260 5.50 -14.35 -46.19
C THR A 260 4.32 -14.40 -45.22
N ALA A 261 3.57 -13.30 -45.13
CA ALA A 261 2.30 -13.33 -44.39
C ALA A 261 1.24 -13.96 -45.31
N TRP A 262 0.86 -15.21 -45.02
CA TRP A 262 -0.39 -15.77 -45.53
C TRP A 262 -1.54 -15.03 -44.88
N TRP A 263 -2.30 -14.29 -45.68
CA TRP A 263 -3.53 -13.65 -45.25
C TRP A 263 -4.63 -14.71 -45.30
N SER A 264 -4.93 -15.37 -44.17
CA SER A 264 -6.11 -16.22 -44.03
C SER A 264 -7.28 -15.37 -43.50
N GLY A 265 -7.89 -14.60 -44.39
CA GLY A 265 -9.19 -13.96 -44.21
C GLY A 265 -10.18 -14.49 -45.25
N PRO A 266 -11.49 -14.61 -44.93
CA PRO A 266 -12.46 -15.23 -45.82
C PRO A 266 -12.61 -14.42 -47.12
N ALA A 267 -12.49 -15.13 -48.25
CA ALA A 267 -12.50 -14.55 -49.58
C ALA A 267 -13.92 -14.18 -50.02
N THR A 268 -14.18 -12.89 -50.21
CA THR A 268 -15.30 -12.42 -51.02
C THR A 268 -14.73 -11.87 -52.32
N SER A 269 -15.16 -12.45 -53.45
CA SER A 269 -14.86 -12.15 -54.86
C SER A 269 -13.57 -12.78 -55.48
N PRO A 270 -13.69 -13.53 -56.60
CA PRO A 270 -12.55 -14.13 -57.29
C PRO A 270 -12.23 -13.34 -58.57
N THR A 271 -11.39 -12.31 -58.50
CA THR A 271 -10.58 -11.81 -59.64
C THR A 271 -9.82 -10.54 -59.24
N THR A 272 -8.72 -10.69 -58.50
CA THR A 272 -7.55 -9.79 -58.60
C THR A 272 -6.37 -10.50 -57.94
N ARG A 273 -5.52 -11.13 -58.76
CA ARG A 273 -4.24 -11.68 -58.30
C ARG A 273 -3.27 -10.51 -58.11
N CYS A 274 -3.17 -9.97 -56.89
CA CYS A 274 -2.21 -8.91 -56.58
C CYS A 274 -0.78 -9.38 -56.88
N SER A 275 -0.17 -8.83 -57.93
CA SER A 275 1.15 -9.21 -58.47
C SER A 275 2.32 -8.40 -57.86
N SER A 276 2.18 -7.92 -56.63
CA SER A 276 3.28 -7.25 -55.93
C SER A 276 3.41 -7.78 -54.51
N ARG A 277 4.66 -7.98 -54.05
CA ARG A 277 4.95 -8.39 -52.68
C ARG A 277 5.70 -7.27 -51.95
N PRO A 278 5.30 -6.96 -50.69
CA PRO A 278 5.99 -5.97 -49.89
C PRO A 278 7.33 -6.51 -49.38
N ILE A 279 8.34 -5.66 -49.43
CA ILE A 279 9.71 -5.94 -49.01
C ILE A 279 10.15 -4.85 -48.03
N ARG A 280 10.93 -5.23 -47.01
CA ARG A 280 11.46 -4.33 -45.98
C ARG A 280 12.98 -4.18 -46.10
N LEU A 281 13.45 -2.93 -46.17
CA LEU A 281 14.86 -2.55 -46.27
C LEU A 281 15.23 -1.65 -45.07
N PRO A 282 16.04 -2.09 -44.10
CA PRO A 282 16.70 -1.18 -43.17
C PRO A 282 17.67 -0.27 -43.94
N CYS A 283 17.62 1.02 -43.62
CA CYS A 283 18.61 1.96 -44.10
C CYS A 283 19.67 2.17 -43.01
N ARG A 284 20.95 2.06 -43.39
CA ARG A 284 22.05 2.57 -42.58
C ARG A 284 22.46 3.90 -43.16
N THR A 285 22.08 4.99 -42.50
CA THR A 285 22.68 6.29 -42.79
C THR A 285 23.99 6.41 -42.02
N PRO A 286 25.10 6.83 -42.65
CA PRO A 286 26.21 7.38 -41.89
C PRO A 286 25.75 8.75 -41.36
N GLU A 287 25.81 8.93 -40.03
CA GLU A 287 25.56 10.20 -39.31
C GLU A 287 24.12 10.76 -39.39
N THR A 288 23.32 10.51 -38.35
CA THR A 288 22.01 11.15 -38.13
C THR A 288 22.10 12.61 -37.67
N SER A 289 23.29 13.13 -37.35
CA SER A 289 23.46 14.52 -36.87
C SER A 289 23.64 15.56 -37.98
N SER A 290 23.94 15.15 -39.22
CA SER A 290 24.23 16.05 -40.34
C SER A 290 23.08 16.21 -41.34
N PHE A 291 21.96 15.51 -41.19
CA PHE A 291 20.80 15.61 -42.08
C PHE A 291 20.15 17.02 -42.11
N TRP A 292 20.41 17.85 -41.10
CA TRP A 292 19.91 19.22 -40.98
C TRP A 292 20.99 20.34 -41.13
N ARG A 293 22.25 20.04 -41.49
CA ARG A 293 23.29 21.08 -41.66
C ARG A 293 24.06 20.98 -42.99
N ALA A 294 24.29 22.13 -43.60
CA ALA A 294 24.81 22.34 -44.95
C ALA A 294 26.35 22.19 -45.12
N CYS A 295 26.73 21.92 -46.38
CA CYS A 295 28.00 22.22 -47.07
C CYS A 295 29.28 21.38 -46.82
N PRO A 296 30.20 21.31 -47.82
CA PRO A 296 30.85 20.07 -48.23
C PRO A 296 32.35 20.01 -47.90
N ARG A 297 32.90 18.81 -47.67
CA ARG A 297 34.30 18.51 -47.96
C ARG A 297 34.50 17.07 -48.44
N ARG A 298 35.28 16.96 -49.51
CA ARG A 298 35.61 15.76 -50.28
C ARG A 298 36.44 14.76 -49.46
N SER A 299 36.14 13.47 -49.65
CA SER A 299 37.17 12.44 -49.71
C SER A 299 36.72 11.32 -50.66
N THR A 300 37.58 11.01 -51.60
CA THR A 300 37.45 9.99 -52.64
C THR A 300 37.61 8.59 -52.05
N SER A 301 36.63 7.70 -52.25
CA SER A 301 36.80 6.26 -52.02
C SER A 301 36.63 5.49 -53.34
N ARG A 302 37.49 4.50 -53.52
CA ARG A 302 37.62 3.63 -54.69
C ARG A 302 36.84 2.36 -54.40
N GLU A 303 35.76 2.10 -55.14
CA GLU A 303 34.87 0.96 -54.86
C GLU A 303 34.81 -0.03 -56.03
N ARG A 304 34.99 -1.32 -55.71
CA ARG A 304 34.86 -2.45 -56.64
C ARG A 304 33.38 -2.73 -56.92
N ARG A 305 33.02 -2.85 -58.20
CA ARG A 305 31.62 -3.08 -58.65
C ARG A 305 31.23 -4.56 -58.55
N GLY A 306 30.13 -4.81 -57.84
CA GLY A 306 29.23 -5.96 -58.02
C GLY A 306 27.80 -5.46 -58.35
N PRO A 307 26.88 -6.32 -58.81
CA PRO A 307 25.59 -5.88 -59.35
C PRO A 307 24.66 -5.31 -58.26
N ARG A 308 24.25 -4.05 -58.40
CA ARG A 308 23.36 -3.30 -57.49
C ARG A 308 21.92 -3.25 -58.02
N PHE A 309 20.94 -3.15 -57.13
CA PHE A 309 19.52 -3.00 -57.46
C PHE A 309 19.03 -1.58 -57.08
N SER A 310 18.31 -0.89 -57.98
CA SER A 310 17.86 0.50 -57.78
C SER A 310 16.34 0.58 -57.69
N ILE A 311 15.80 1.27 -56.68
CA ILE A 311 14.36 1.48 -56.50
C ILE A 311 14.09 2.98 -56.32
N SER A 312 13.18 3.55 -57.13
CA SER A 312 12.73 4.94 -57.05
C SER A 312 11.33 5.02 -56.40
N TRP A 313 11.17 5.86 -55.38
CA TRP A 313 9.87 6.13 -54.75
C TRP A 313 9.23 7.40 -55.31
N SER A 314 7.92 7.64 -55.21
CA SER A 314 7.25 8.92 -55.56
C SER A 314 6.02 9.12 -54.68
N ARG A 315 5.73 10.36 -54.27
CA ARG A 315 4.58 10.71 -53.42
C ARG A 315 3.46 11.30 -54.29
N SER A 316 2.29 10.67 -54.34
CA SER A 316 1.06 11.32 -54.78
C SER A 316 -0.05 11.11 -53.74
N PHE A 317 -0.77 12.18 -53.44
CA PHE A 317 -1.88 12.24 -52.50
C PHE A 317 -3.05 12.85 -53.28
N ARG A 318 -4.00 12.03 -53.75
CA ARG A 318 -5.46 12.33 -53.86
C ARG A 318 -6.22 11.29 -54.69
N SER A 319 -7.40 10.97 -54.15
CA SER A 319 -8.69 10.50 -54.72
C SER A 319 -8.72 9.54 -55.91
N CYS A 320 -9.46 8.43 -55.66
CA CYS A 320 -10.10 7.51 -56.60
C CYS A 320 -10.21 7.96 -58.07
N ALA A 321 -9.57 7.21 -58.98
CA ALA A 321 -10.17 6.54 -60.15
C ALA A 321 -9.08 6.16 -61.19
N ALA A 322 -8.67 4.88 -61.22
CA ALA A 322 -8.03 4.12 -62.33
C ALA A 322 -6.75 4.68 -63.02
N PRO A 323 -6.09 3.92 -63.94
CA PRO A 323 -5.72 2.51 -63.93
C PRO A 323 -4.17 2.31 -63.93
N CYS A 324 -3.75 1.10 -63.54
CA CYS A 324 -2.43 0.47 -63.69
C CYS A 324 -1.24 1.32 -64.18
N GLY A 325 -0.44 1.85 -63.24
CA GLY A 325 0.81 2.51 -63.62
C GLY A 325 1.61 3.20 -62.53
N SER A 326 1.57 2.80 -61.25
CA SER A 326 2.46 3.37 -60.24
C SER A 326 2.76 2.39 -59.10
N VAL A 327 4.03 2.32 -58.68
CA VAL A 327 4.46 1.58 -57.49
C VAL A 327 4.20 2.46 -56.27
N ASP A 328 3.05 2.26 -55.62
CA ASP A 328 2.72 2.96 -54.38
C ASP A 328 3.44 2.30 -53.19
N CYS A 329 4.40 2.98 -52.57
CA CYS A 329 4.96 2.57 -51.28
C CYS A 329 4.35 3.41 -50.14
N ARG A 330 3.95 2.73 -49.06
CA ARG A 330 3.51 3.34 -47.79
C ARG A 330 4.63 3.20 -46.74
N MET A 331 4.78 4.20 -45.90
CA MET A 331 5.48 4.07 -44.61
C MET A 331 4.53 3.44 -43.59
N SER A 332 4.98 2.41 -42.89
CA SER A 332 4.23 1.81 -41.78
C SER A 332 5.12 1.69 -40.53
N ARG A 333 4.54 1.96 -39.34
CA ARG A 333 5.21 1.82 -38.03
C ARG A 333 5.38 0.33 -37.70
N PRO A 334 6.50 -0.11 -37.11
CA PRO A 334 6.67 -1.49 -36.67
C PRO A 334 5.85 -1.77 -35.39
N LEU A 335 5.08 -2.87 -35.40
CA LEU A 335 4.51 -3.50 -34.20
C LEU A 335 5.65 -4.07 -33.34
N ALA A 336 5.72 -3.65 -32.07
CA ALA A 336 6.63 -4.22 -31.09
C ALA A 336 6.09 -5.57 -30.59
N LEU A 337 6.90 -6.64 -30.69
CA LEU A 337 6.72 -7.89 -29.96
C LEU A 337 7.77 -7.97 -28.84
N PRO A 338 7.42 -8.47 -27.63
CA PRO A 338 8.23 -8.30 -26.43
C PRO A 338 9.39 -9.31 -26.37
N ALA A 339 10.57 -8.82 -26.02
CA ALA A 339 11.73 -9.64 -25.69
C ALA A 339 11.59 -10.20 -24.26
N ARG A 340 11.67 -11.52 -24.15
CA ARG A 340 11.81 -12.25 -22.88
C ARG A 340 13.19 -11.99 -22.28
N GLY A 341 13.22 -11.66 -21.01
CA GLY A 341 14.41 -11.70 -20.16
C GLY A 341 13.99 -11.46 -18.70
N CYS A 342 13.78 -12.52 -17.94
CA CYS A 342 13.68 -12.44 -16.48
C CYS A 342 14.13 -13.77 -15.86
N GLN A 343 15.26 -13.74 -15.17
CA GLN A 343 15.60 -14.67 -14.10
C GLN A 343 15.32 -13.97 -12.75
N THR A 344 15.05 -14.80 -11.75
CA THR A 344 14.95 -14.56 -10.28
C THR A 344 13.72 -13.85 -9.72
N CYS A 345 12.74 -14.64 -9.27
CA CYS A 345 12.24 -14.78 -7.89
C CYS A 345 11.08 -15.81 -7.96
N GLY A 346 11.04 -16.90 -7.19
CA GLY A 346 11.26 -16.94 -5.76
C GLY A 346 9.99 -16.47 -5.06
N GLU A 347 9.17 -17.44 -4.61
CA GLU A 347 8.07 -17.30 -3.66
C GLU A 347 6.75 -16.67 -4.15
N LEU A 348 5.79 -17.53 -4.52
CA LEU A 348 4.49 -17.65 -3.84
C LEU A 348 3.72 -18.84 -4.42
N SER A 349 3.92 -19.98 -3.76
CA SER A 349 3.12 -21.18 -3.90
C SER A 349 1.68 -20.96 -3.42
N ARG A 350 0.74 -21.78 -3.95
CA ARG A 350 -0.54 -22.21 -3.34
C ARG A 350 -1.83 -21.41 -3.58
N ALA A 351 -2.24 -21.13 -4.83
CA ALA A 351 -3.62 -20.65 -5.03
C ALA A 351 -4.35 -21.05 -6.34
N ALA A 352 -3.84 -21.96 -7.16
CA ALA A 352 -4.52 -22.30 -8.43
C ALA A 352 -4.42 -23.78 -8.80
N GLN A 353 -4.68 -24.64 -7.81
CA GLN A 353 -4.73 -26.08 -7.99
C GLN A 353 -6.04 -26.62 -7.40
N GLU A 354 -7.15 -26.08 -7.90
CA GLU A 354 -8.52 -26.56 -7.70
C GLU A 354 -9.37 -25.89 -8.79
N LEU A 355 -9.68 -26.63 -9.86
CA LEU A 355 -10.83 -26.46 -10.79
C LEU A 355 -10.66 -27.35 -12.04
N CYS A 356 -10.32 -28.62 -11.82
CA CYS A 356 -10.52 -29.70 -12.79
C CYS A 356 -11.01 -30.95 -12.03
N HIS A 357 -12.19 -30.82 -11.44
CA HIS A 357 -13.11 -31.91 -11.11
C HIS A 357 -14.48 -31.28 -10.86
N ALA A 358 -15.31 -31.27 -11.90
CA ALA A 358 -16.77 -31.25 -11.85
C ALA A 358 -17.27 -31.66 -13.23
#